data_AF-A0A0A9YBM8-F1
#
_entry.id   AF-A0A0A9YBM8-F1
#
_cell.length_a   1.000
_cell.length_b   1.000
_cell.length_c   1.000
_cell.angle_alpha   90.00
_cell.angle_beta   90.00
_cell.angle_gamma   90.00
#
_symmetry.space_group_name_H-M   'P 1'
#
loop_
_entity.id
_entity.type
_entity.pdbx_description
1 polymer ?
#
loop_
_entity_poly.entity_id
_entity_poly.type
_entity_poly.pdbx_seq_one_letter_code
_entity_poly.pdbx_strand_id
1 'polypeptide(L)'
;TVCDYTGIVYTIRPIAGDIYPRYILADGDGKSTRTFKSEWMAVKDGLLYIGSHGKEWVRNGVIQNYGSEWIKTIDTSGRILSINWGTVYQLLRRNANATFPGYIT
;
A
#
# COMPACT_ATOMS: atom_id res chain seq x y z
N THR A 1 12.57 -2.77 4.10
CA THR A 1 12.02 -2.82 2.73
C THR A 1 10.74 -3.64 2.73
N VAL A 2 9.99 -3.66 1.64
CA VAL A 2 8.78 -4.47 1.46
C VAL A 2 8.80 -5.08 0.06
N CYS A 3 8.35 -6.32 -0.08
CA CYS A 3 8.21 -6.98 -1.38
C CYS A 3 6.79 -6.77 -1.92
N ASP A 4 6.67 -6.25 -3.14
CA ASP A 4 5.40 -5.92 -3.79
C ASP A 4 4.60 -7.14 -4.26
N TYR A 5 5.27 -8.29 -4.45
CA TYR A 5 4.61 -9.54 -4.82
C TYR A 5 4.09 -10.29 -3.58
N THR A 6 4.93 -10.44 -2.56
CA THR A 6 4.57 -11.24 -1.36
C THR A 6 3.90 -10.42 -0.27
N GLY A 7 3.97 -9.09 -0.33
CA GLY A 7 3.50 -8.20 0.74
C GLY A 7 4.30 -8.31 2.03
N ILE A 8 5.47 -8.98 2.01
CA ILE A 8 6.31 -9.16 3.20
C ILE A 8 7.12 -7.89 3.46
N VAL A 9 7.03 -7.38 4.69
CA VAL A 9 7.88 -6.32 5.21
C VAL A 9 9.12 -6.95 5.85
N TYR A 10 10.28 -6.41 5.49
CA TYR A 10 11.58 -6.88 5.95
C TYR A 10 12.34 -5.81 6.72
N THR A 11 12.94 -6.21 7.84
CA THR A 11 14.05 -5.47 8.46
C THR A 11 15.33 -5.84 7.74
N ILE A 12 16.12 -4.83 7.35
CA ILE A 12 17.44 -5.03 6.76
C ILE A 12 18.48 -4.60 7.78
N ARG A 13 19.51 -5.43 8.01
CA ARG A 13 20.75 -5.03 8.71
C ARG A 13 21.87 -4.92 7.68
N PRO A 14 22.06 -3.75 7.04
CA PRO A 14 22.90 -3.65 5.85
C PRO A 14 24.37 -3.99 6.12
N ILE A 15 24.89 -3.65 7.31
CA ILE A 15 26.28 -3.94 7.68
C ILE A 15 26.54 -5.45 7.80
N ALA A 16 25.59 -6.19 8.37
CA ALA A 16 25.69 -7.63 8.55
C ALA A 16 25.27 -8.43 7.30
N GLY A 17 24.62 -7.77 6.33
CA GLY A 17 24.01 -8.43 5.17
C GLY A 17 22.72 -9.20 5.48
N ASP A 18 22.18 -9.10 6.70
CA ASP A 18 21.00 -9.85 7.10
C ASP A 18 19.69 -9.19 6.63
N ILE A 19 18.73 -10.02 6.25
CA ILE A 19 17.36 -9.62 5.91
C ILE A 19 16.40 -10.50 6.69
N TYR A 20 15.52 -9.88 7.48
CA TYR A 20 14.56 -10.59 8.33
C TYR A 20 13.12 -10.29 7.92
N PRO A 21 12.31 -11.29 7.58
CA PRO A 21 10.87 -11.10 7.43
C PRO A 21 10.26 -10.68 8.77
N ARG A 22 9.29 -9.76 8.74
CA ARG A 22 8.61 -9.24 9.93
C ARG A 22 7.11 -9.40 9.86
N TYR A 23 6.49 -8.83 8.83
CA TYR A 23 5.04 -8.79 8.69
C TYR A 23 4.65 -9.21 7.27
N ILE A 24 3.48 -9.81 7.12
CA ILE A 24 2.85 -10.02 5.81
C ILE A 24 1.59 -9.15 5.74
N LEU A 25 1.46 -8.38 4.67
CA LEU A 25 0.37 -7.43 4.49
C LEU A 25 -0.65 -8.01 3.51
N ALA A 26 -1.89 -8.16 3.95
CA ALA A 26 -3.01 -8.49 3.09
C ALA A 26 -3.53 -7.26 2.34
N ASP A 27 -4.06 -7.47 1.14
CA ASP A 27 -4.61 -6.42 0.29
C ASP A 27 -5.83 -5.73 0.93
N GLY A 28 -6.13 -4.49 0.49
CA GLY A 28 -7.32 -3.75 0.88
C GLY A 28 -7.42 -3.45 2.38
N ASP A 29 -8.56 -3.80 2.99
CA ASP A 29 -8.84 -3.61 4.41
C ASP A 29 -8.07 -4.58 5.34
N GLY A 30 -7.28 -5.50 4.77
CA GLY A 30 -6.54 -6.51 5.51
C GLY A 30 -7.29 -7.84 5.68
N LYS A 31 -8.49 -7.99 5.10
CA LYS A 31 -9.28 -9.24 5.08
C LYS A 31 -9.33 -9.84 3.68
N SER A 32 -8.20 -9.79 2.97
CA SER A 32 -8.04 -10.35 1.62
C SER A 32 -7.13 -11.57 1.64
N THR A 33 -7.40 -12.53 0.76
CA THR A 33 -6.47 -13.64 0.48
C THR A 33 -5.32 -13.24 -0.43
N ARG A 34 -5.38 -12.03 -1.02
CA ARG A 34 -4.31 -11.47 -1.85
C ARG A 34 -3.31 -10.71 -0.99
N THR A 35 -2.06 -10.72 -1.41
CA THR A 35 -0.99 -9.94 -0.82
C THR A 35 -1.09 -8.47 -1.24
N PHE A 36 -0.68 -7.58 -0.36
CA PHE A 36 -0.68 -6.15 -0.61
C PHE A 36 0.47 -5.78 -1.55
N LYS A 37 0.13 -5.28 -2.74
CA LYS A 37 1.11 -4.78 -3.70
C LYS A 37 1.63 -3.42 -3.26
N SER A 38 2.70 -3.41 -2.47
CA SER A 38 3.32 -2.18 -1.98
C SER A 38 4.15 -1.49 -3.06
N GLU A 39 4.03 -0.17 -3.17
CA GLU A 39 4.77 0.67 -4.13
C GLU A 39 5.54 1.80 -3.44
N TRP A 40 5.11 2.26 -2.26
CA TRP A 40 5.79 3.33 -1.54
C TRP A 40 5.76 3.11 -0.02
N MET A 41 6.74 3.73 0.65
CA MET A 41 6.85 3.77 2.12
C MET A 41 7.16 5.19 2.58
N ALA A 42 6.54 5.63 3.67
CA ALA A 42 6.80 6.93 4.30
C ALA A 42 6.75 6.80 5.83
N VAL A 43 7.40 7.70 6.56
CA VAL A 43 7.32 7.75 8.02
C VAL A 43 6.71 9.07 8.44
N LYS A 44 5.69 9.01 9.30
CA LYS A 44 5.03 10.19 9.88
C LYS A 44 4.53 9.86 11.28
N ASP A 45 4.77 10.74 12.24
CA ASP A 45 4.30 10.64 13.63
C ASP A 45 4.59 9.28 14.29
N GLY A 46 5.77 8.71 14.05
CA GLY A 46 6.18 7.41 14.60
C GLY A 46 5.52 6.19 13.95
N LEU A 47 4.77 6.39 12.86
CA LEU A 47 4.16 5.32 12.07
C LEU A 47 4.89 5.14 10.75
N LEU A 48 5.13 3.89 10.37
CA LEU A 48 5.51 3.51 9.03
C LEU A 48 4.26 3.36 8.18
N TYR A 49 4.08 4.24 7.20
CA TYR A 49 3.05 4.18 6.17
C TYR A 49 3.56 3.37 4.99
N ILE A 50 2.74 2.47 4.48
CA ILE A 50 3.03 1.63 3.32
C ILE A 50 1.81 1.69 2.41
N GLY A 51 1.98 2.14 1.17
CA GLY A 51 0.89 2.24 0.22
C GLY A 51 1.14 1.49 -1.07
N SER A 52 0.05 1.26 -1.79
CA SER A 52 0.05 0.68 -3.14
C SER A 52 0.01 1.80 -4.19
N HIS A 53 -0.26 1.45 -5.45
CA HIS A 53 -0.31 2.37 -6.59
C HIS A 53 -1.51 3.35 -6.57
N GLY A 54 -2.41 3.27 -5.59
CA GLY A 54 -3.36 4.36 -5.31
C GLY A 54 -4.43 4.62 -6.38
N LYS A 55 -4.81 3.58 -7.13
CA LYS A 55 -5.90 3.66 -8.11
C LYS A 55 -6.71 2.37 -8.17
N GLU A 56 -7.85 2.42 -8.83
CA GLU A 56 -8.72 1.27 -9.01
C GLU A 56 -8.01 0.14 -9.78
N TRP A 57 -8.28 -1.12 -9.39
CA TRP A 57 -7.86 -2.28 -10.18
C TRP A 57 -8.87 -2.48 -11.31
N VAL A 58 -8.46 -2.23 -12.55
CA VAL A 58 -9.34 -2.24 -13.72
C VAL A 58 -8.98 -3.39 -14.64
N ARG A 59 -9.99 -4.11 -15.13
CA ARG A 59 -9.85 -5.15 -16.15
C ARG A 59 -10.88 -4.89 -17.24
N ASN A 60 -10.44 -4.79 -18.50
CA ASN A 60 -11.29 -4.51 -19.65
C ASN A 60 -12.18 -3.26 -19.49
N GLY A 61 -11.62 -2.19 -18.90
CA GLY A 61 -12.35 -0.94 -18.64
C GLY A 61 -13.31 -0.99 -17.45
N VAL A 62 -13.47 -2.14 -16.79
CA VAL A 62 -14.35 -2.31 -15.64
C VAL A 62 -13.55 -2.38 -14.34
N ILE A 63 -13.91 -1.53 -13.38
CA ILE A 63 -13.34 -1.56 -12.03
C ILE A 63 -13.70 -2.88 -11.35
N GLN A 64 -12.67 -3.62 -10.91
CA GLN A 64 -12.81 -4.91 -10.24
C GLN A 64 -12.77 -4.76 -8.72
N ASN A 65 -11.90 -3.88 -8.20
CA ASN A 65 -11.77 -3.60 -6.78
C ASN A 65 -10.98 -2.30 -6.55
N TYR A 66 -10.93 -1.87 -5.29
CA TYR A 66 -10.24 -0.67 -4.81
C TYR A 66 -9.12 -1.02 -3.80
N GLY A 67 -8.59 -2.26 -3.82
CA GLY A 67 -7.62 -2.74 -2.83
C GLY A 67 -6.37 -1.85 -2.75
N SER A 68 -5.88 -1.41 -3.90
CA SER A 68 -4.70 -0.55 -4.04
C SER A 68 -4.89 0.88 -3.55
N GLU A 69 -6.11 1.29 -3.21
CA GLU A 69 -6.39 2.58 -2.59
C GLU A 69 -6.31 2.53 -1.05
N TRP A 70 -6.07 1.35 -0.49
CA TRP A 70 -5.79 1.21 0.94
C TRP A 70 -4.31 1.39 1.21
N ILE A 71 -4.00 1.94 2.37
CA ILE A 71 -2.64 1.97 2.91
C ILE A 71 -2.59 1.15 4.19
N LYS A 72 -1.37 0.78 4.58
CA LYS A 72 -1.07 0.13 5.85
C LYS A 72 -0.25 1.09 6.70
N THR A 73 -0.53 1.11 8.00
CA THR A 73 0.34 1.76 8.99
C THR A 73 0.87 0.72 9.94
N ILE A 74 2.14 0.82 10.32
CA ILE A 74 2.79 -0.03 11.32
C ILE A 74 3.38 0.89 12.39
N ASP A 75 2.96 0.73 13.64
CA ASP A 75 3.54 1.48 14.76
C ASP A 75 4.80 0.81 15.33
N THR A 76 5.43 1.47 16.31
CA THR A 76 6.64 0.96 16.96
C THR A 76 6.43 -0.34 17.75
N SER A 77 5.18 -0.70 18.08
CA SER A 77 4.83 -1.99 18.70
C SER A 77 4.57 -3.09 17.68
N GLY A 78 4.53 -2.75 16.38
CA GLY A 78 4.18 -3.67 15.30
C GLY A 78 2.68 -3.79 15.05
N ARG A 79 1.84 -2.92 15.63
CA ARG A 79 0.41 -2.91 15.35
C ARG A 79 0.18 -2.43 13.92
N ILE A 80 -0.61 -3.19 13.17
CA ILE A 80 -0.93 -2.89 11.77
C ILE A 80 -2.36 -2.41 11.67
N LEU A 81 -2.58 -1.27 11.00
CA LEU A 81 -3.91 -0.81 10.62
C LEU A 81 -4.01 -0.62 9.11
N SER A 82 -5.16 -1.00 8.55
CA SER A 82 -5.54 -0.69 7.17
C SER A 82 -6.38 0.59 7.14
N ILE A 83 -6.00 1.56 6.34
CA ILE A 83 -6.70 2.85 6.23
C ILE A 83 -7.13 3.05 4.78
N ASN A 84 -8.41 3.34 4.57
CA ASN A 84 -8.95 3.62 3.26
C ASN A 84 -8.51 5.03 2.82
N TRP A 85 -7.72 5.11 1.74
CA TRP A 85 -7.26 6.36 1.14
C TRP A 85 -7.95 6.64 -0.19
N GLY A 86 -9.03 5.95 -0.55
CA GLY A 86 -9.75 6.16 -1.81
C GLY A 86 -10.15 7.61 -2.05
N THR A 87 -10.68 8.31 -1.04
CA THR A 87 -11.00 9.74 -1.16
C THR A 87 -9.77 10.63 -1.35
N VAL A 88 -8.65 10.27 -0.72
CA VAL A 88 -7.36 10.98 -0.84
C VAL A 88 -6.82 10.82 -2.26
N TYR A 89 -6.77 9.59 -2.78
CA TYR A 89 -6.31 9.33 -4.14
C TYR A 89 -7.22 9.95 -5.19
N GLN A 90 -8.54 9.92 -5.00
CA GLN A 90 -9.49 10.61 -5.88
C GLN A 90 -9.26 12.13 -5.88
N LEU A 91 -8.97 12.72 -4.72
CA LEU A 91 -8.66 14.15 -4.62
C LEU A 91 -7.36 14.48 -5.36
N LEU A 92 -6.30 13.69 -5.17
CA LEU A 92 -5.03 13.85 -5.90
C LEU A 92 -5.26 13.79 -7.42
N ARG A 93 -6.00 12.77 -7.86
CA ARG A 93 -6.35 12.56 -9.28
C ARG A 93 -7.12 13.73 -9.87
N ARG A 94 -8.12 14.25 -9.14
CA ARG A 94 -8.92 15.40 -9.57
C ARG A 94 -8.06 16.66 -9.72
N ASN A 95 -7.17 16.94 -8.76
CA ASN A 95 -6.34 18.14 -8.79
C ASN A 95 -5.28 18.12 -9.90
N ALA A 96 -4.87 16.93 -10.33
CA ALA A 96 -3.97 16.75 -11.47
C ALA A 96 -4.71 16.56 -12.81
N ASN A 97 -6.02 16.84 -12.88
CA ASN A 97 -6.85 16.70 -14.08
C ASN A 97 -6.79 15.31 -14.74
N ALA A 98 -6.59 14.27 -13.94
CA ALA A 98 -6.43 12.90 -14.40
C ALA A 98 -7.64 12.03 -14.03
N THR A 99 -8.86 12.59 -13.94
CA THR A 99 -10.06 11.84 -13.54
C THR A 99 -10.35 10.64 -14.45
N PHE A 100 -10.97 9.59 -13.90
CA PHE A 100 -11.30 8.36 -14.63
C PHE A 100 -11.91 8.66 -16.02
N PRO A 101 -11.46 8.02 -17.12
CA PRO A 101 -10.56 6.87 -17.17
C PRO A 101 -9.06 7.18 -17.02
N GLY A 102 -8.69 8.46 -16.85
CA GLY A 102 -7.34 8.85 -16.45
C GLY A 102 -6.98 8.32 -15.05
N TYR A 103 -5.69 8.27 -14.75
CA TYR A 103 -5.18 7.83 -13.45
C TYR A 103 -3.79 8.41 -13.17
N ILE A 104 -3.37 8.28 -11.91
CA ILE A 104 -2.00 8.56 -11.42
C ILE A 104 -1.53 7.28 -10.74
N THR A 105 -0.22 7.03 -10.78
CA THR A 105 0.43 5.91 -10.11
C THR A 105 1.80 6.31 -9.62
#